data_AF-R6R8W9-F1
#
_entry.id   AF-R6R8W9-F1
#
_cell.length_a   1.000
_cell.length_b   1.000
_cell.length_c   1.000
_cell.angle_alpha   90.00
_cell.angle_beta   90.00
_cell.angle_gamma   90.00
#
_symmetry.space_group_name_H-M   'P 1'
#
loop_
_entity.id
_entity.type
_entity.pdbx_description
1 polymer ?
#
loop_
_entity_poly.entity_id
_entity_poly.type
_entity_poly.pdbx_seq_one_letter_code
_entity_poly.pdbx_strand_id
1 'polypeptide(L)'
;MKTKFKILSTMALFGTLVGITACGQNPTSSDSPATSDTQEVKDEYTVTYDLNYEGSSPRVVTVKNGRRATNWKATRAGYTLDGWYLDKEGNVKFDFLEYVTSDLTLYAKWNKNAEKRTVTFNFNYDGINETASITIDEGNKISTALIPTCPRMGFEFEGWYKDQACTQKWSFETDVVNGDLTLYAKYKFDSSIARNEDGSIKYENTVVNVWVGCNFNGTKSHVETLAKQFNKEHLGEITVNVTTELNQNTHSLRIQQTPGMNSTYSTYYTASDVLDLANIDFDKTDFYANAIRENYINGKLYSLPLGGSIPYLVYNKELMNKYNIYDHLPSNYTEFVTVLQKAYEGEVSSNSEFKSIVSNASWTFKECASQTTFLQNDAEYYSYKNNEYVNEWGEDNKNAITALTNFAELFSVGGKAHGQAGVNENEWVDSAAIDNVEQKKSLIGLINMGIASNGTVAGKLNNIGVMPLSGLFADNDKQNKNQIPMHQVGLEFYKAKDVSMTQIAAGAVFADYLSKNSSSLTKAGWYPLRKSVAESNEVKNSNVPAIKLLQSVGDPNNFRTLDGHSAEKSIINTTVAETYLPEVYYWENMSSVETMADSIKSAIKGQL
;
A
#
# COMPACT_ATOMS: atom_id res chain seq x y z
N MET A 1 -17.78 -3.57 36.39
CA MET A 1 -18.18 -4.09 37.72
C MET A 1 -19.06 -5.32 37.53
N LYS A 2 -18.50 -6.53 37.39
CA LYS A 2 -19.26 -7.79 37.44
C LYS A 2 -18.40 -8.90 38.06
N THR A 3 -19.08 -9.67 38.89
CA THR A 3 -18.59 -10.29 40.12
C THR A 3 -18.31 -11.77 39.90
N LYS A 4 -17.26 -12.29 40.56
CA LYS A 4 -16.95 -13.72 40.68
C LYS A 4 -18.09 -14.46 41.39
N PHE A 5 -18.39 -15.69 40.97
CA PHE A 5 -19.06 -16.68 41.83
C PHE A 5 -18.42 -18.05 41.69
N LYS A 6 -18.20 -18.68 42.85
CA LYS A 6 -17.60 -19.99 43.08
C LYS A 6 -18.67 -20.94 43.65
N ILE A 7 -18.78 -22.12 43.03
CA ILE A 7 -18.90 -23.50 43.57
C ILE A 7 -20.17 -23.96 44.36
N LEU A 8 -20.50 -25.22 44.06
CA LEU A 8 -21.18 -26.31 44.81
C LEU A 8 -22.67 -26.52 44.48
N SER A 9 -23.08 -27.63 43.83
CA SER A 9 -23.09 -29.05 44.27
C SER A 9 -24.21 -29.36 45.26
N THR A 10 -25.31 -29.96 44.82
CA THR A 10 -25.78 -31.33 45.20
C THR A 10 -27.16 -31.64 44.56
N MET A 11 -27.29 -32.88 44.07
CA MET A 11 -28.48 -33.48 43.43
C MET A 11 -29.14 -34.41 44.45
N ALA A 12 -30.41 -34.16 44.81
CA ALA A 12 -31.62 -34.88 44.42
C ALA A 12 -31.84 -36.27 45.05
N LEU A 13 -32.97 -36.40 45.76
CA LEU A 13 -33.51 -37.58 46.43
C LEU A 13 -34.98 -37.73 46.02
N PHE A 14 -35.42 -38.90 45.55
CA PHE A 14 -36.82 -39.40 45.46
C PHE A 14 -36.72 -40.92 45.18
N GLY A 15 -37.30 -41.85 45.97
CA GLY A 15 -38.73 -42.23 46.06
C GLY A 15 -39.15 -43.01 44.79
N THR A 16 -39.65 -44.26 44.76
CA THR A 16 -40.66 -44.94 45.61
C THR A 16 -40.84 -46.44 45.25
N LEU A 17 -41.20 -47.21 46.28
CA LEU A 17 -42.03 -48.42 46.47
C LEU A 17 -42.66 -49.28 45.32
N VAL A 18 -42.41 -50.60 45.42
CA VAL A 18 -43.26 -51.83 45.34
C VAL A 18 -44.26 -52.08 44.19
N GLY A 19 -44.12 -53.26 43.57
CA GLY A 19 -45.19 -54.03 42.92
C GLY A 19 -44.86 -55.53 42.89
N ILE A 20 -45.67 -56.34 43.58
CA ILE A 20 -45.66 -57.82 43.63
C ILE A 20 -46.56 -58.36 42.51
N THR A 21 -46.23 -59.49 41.87
CA THR A 21 -47.14 -60.64 41.59
C THR A 21 -46.36 -61.88 41.10
N ALA A 22 -46.80 -63.03 41.62
CA ALA A 22 -46.37 -64.43 41.54
C ALA A 22 -46.43 -65.07 40.12
N CYS A 23 -46.05 -66.33 39.81
CA CYS A 23 -45.60 -67.51 40.58
C CYS A 23 -45.03 -68.61 39.63
N GLY A 24 -44.14 -69.47 40.16
CA GLY A 24 -44.04 -70.91 39.85
C GLY A 24 -43.03 -71.34 38.78
N GLN A 25 -42.23 -72.41 38.91
CA GLN A 25 -41.97 -73.40 39.97
C GLN A 25 -40.60 -74.06 39.66
N ASN A 26 -39.84 -74.48 40.67
CA ASN A 26 -39.39 -75.87 40.88
C ASN A 26 -38.30 -75.99 41.97
N PRO A 27 -38.22 -77.12 42.69
CA PRO A 27 -37.32 -77.32 43.83
C PRO A 27 -36.07 -78.15 43.52
N THR A 28 -35.08 -77.99 44.42
CA THR A 28 -34.11 -78.99 44.95
C THR A 28 -33.12 -79.64 43.97
N SER A 29 -31.83 -79.27 44.03
CA SER A 29 -30.74 -79.89 44.84
C SER A 29 -30.34 -81.27 44.33
N SER A 30 -29.10 -81.69 44.22
CA SER A 30 -27.77 -81.21 44.58
C SER A 30 -26.82 -82.27 44.01
N ASP A 31 -25.66 -81.90 43.47
CA ASP A 31 -24.49 -82.78 43.53
C ASP A 31 -23.19 -81.97 43.41
N SER A 32 -22.22 -82.37 44.22
CA SER A 32 -20.88 -81.82 44.43
C SER A 32 -19.86 -82.52 43.51
N PRO A 33 -18.54 -82.26 43.58
CA PRO A 33 -17.82 -81.00 43.32
C PRO A 33 -16.73 -81.20 42.23
N ALA A 34 -16.18 -80.12 41.68
CA ALA A 34 -14.95 -80.17 40.86
C ALA A 34 -13.94 -79.10 41.31
N THR A 35 -12.82 -79.62 41.84
CA THR A 35 -11.44 -79.09 41.93
C THR A 35 -11.18 -77.62 41.57
N SER A 36 -10.72 -76.84 42.56
CA SER A 36 -10.18 -75.48 42.39
C SER A 36 -8.72 -75.51 41.95
N ASP A 37 -8.41 -74.83 40.85
CA ASP A 37 -7.06 -74.36 40.52
C ASP A 37 -6.94 -72.94 41.09
N THR A 38 -6.00 -72.69 42.00
CA THR A 38 -5.84 -71.40 42.68
C THR A 38 -4.78 -70.57 41.96
N GLN A 39 -5.19 -69.57 41.18
CA GLN A 39 -4.26 -68.56 40.64
C GLN A 39 -3.82 -67.60 41.75
N GLU A 40 -2.51 -67.37 41.85
CA GLU A 40 -1.87 -66.45 42.78
C GLU A 40 -2.27 -65.00 42.48
N VAL A 41 -2.93 -64.34 43.44
CA VAL A 41 -3.42 -62.95 43.31
C VAL A 41 -2.31 -61.99 43.70
N LYS A 42 -1.83 -61.16 42.77
CA LYS A 42 -0.80 -60.13 43.03
C LYS A 42 -1.44 -58.85 43.61
N ASP A 43 -0.67 -58.09 44.41
CA ASP A 43 -1.08 -56.76 44.91
C ASP A 43 -1.08 -55.69 43.80
N GLU A 44 -0.19 -55.84 42.81
CA GLU A 44 -0.08 -54.96 41.65
C GLU A 44 0.24 -55.76 40.38
N TYR A 45 -0.22 -55.24 39.25
CA TYR A 45 -0.01 -55.79 37.91
C TYR A 45 0.66 -54.77 37.01
N THR A 46 1.43 -55.26 36.05
CA THR A 46 2.14 -54.47 35.05
C THR A 46 1.26 -54.28 33.82
N VAL A 47 1.07 -53.02 33.42
CA VAL A 47 0.46 -52.66 32.14
C VAL A 47 1.53 -52.10 31.22
N THR A 48 1.79 -52.81 30.13
CA THR A 48 2.74 -52.40 29.10
C THR A 48 1.99 -51.78 27.93
N TYR A 49 2.24 -50.51 27.64
CA TYR A 49 1.70 -49.79 26.49
C TYR A 49 2.72 -49.84 25.35
N ASP A 50 2.54 -50.77 24.42
CA ASP A 50 3.33 -50.90 23.20
C ASP A 50 2.74 -49.98 22.11
N LEU A 51 3.55 -49.05 21.61
CA LEU A 51 3.13 -48.13 20.56
C LEU A 51 2.94 -48.81 19.19
N ASN A 52 3.34 -50.07 19.05
CA ASN A 52 3.02 -50.94 17.92
C ASN A 52 3.47 -50.38 16.56
N TYR A 53 4.65 -49.78 16.53
CA TYR A 53 5.37 -49.43 15.30
C TYR A 53 6.89 -49.54 15.49
N GLU A 54 7.62 -49.76 14.40
CA GLU A 54 9.07 -49.97 14.43
C GLU A 54 9.83 -48.75 15.01
N GLY A 55 10.83 -49.01 15.86
CA GLY A 55 11.62 -47.96 16.52
C GLY A 55 10.93 -47.27 17.70
N SER A 56 9.70 -47.67 18.05
CA SER A 56 9.02 -47.19 19.27
C SER A 56 9.52 -47.92 20.53
N SER A 57 9.43 -47.26 21.68
CA SER A 57 9.69 -47.88 22.99
C SER A 57 8.38 -47.99 23.78
N PRO A 58 8.07 -49.14 24.40
CA PRO A 58 6.87 -49.29 25.19
C PRO A 58 6.94 -48.47 26.47
N ARG A 59 5.79 -48.01 26.94
CA ARG A 59 5.65 -47.40 28.27
C ARG A 59 5.15 -48.45 29.24
N VAL A 60 5.88 -48.69 30.32
CA VAL A 60 5.49 -49.66 31.36
C VAL A 60 5.03 -48.92 32.61
N VAL A 61 3.91 -49.31 33.19
CA VAL A 61 3.40 -48.79 34.46
C VAL A 61 2.85 -49.90 35.33
N THR A 62 2.90 -49.71 36.64
CA THR A 62 2.32 -50.63 37.61
C THR A 62 0.95 -50.12 38.08
N VAL A 63 -0.05 -51.01 38.14
CA VAL A 63 -1.44 -50.74 38.50
C VAL A 63 -1.84 -51.67 39.64
N LYS A 64 -2.31 -51.10 40.76
CA LYS A 64 -2.81 -51.91 41.89
C LYS A 64 -3.96 -52.82 41.47
N ASN A 65 -4.00 -54.01 42.04
CA ASN A 65 -5.08 -54.96 41.81
C ASN A 65 -6.45 -54.31 42.15
N GLY A 66 -7.44 -54.52 41.29
CA GLY A 66 -8.76 -53.89 41.40
C GLY A 66 -8.78 -52.40 41.04
N ARG A 67 -7.74 -51.88 40.37
CA ARG A 67 -7.73 -50.53 39.76
C ARG A 67 -7.75 -50.61 38.24
N ARG A 68 -8.13 -49.50 37.61
CA ARG A 68 -8.21 -49.36 36.16
C ARG A 68 -6.87 -48.85 35.60
N ALA A 69 -6.56 -49.27 34.38
CA ALA A 69 -5.43 -48.74 33.63
C ALA A 69 -5.70 -47.28 33.18
N THR A 70 -4.64 -46.51 32.90
CA THR A 70 -4.78 -45.13 32.40
C THR A 70 -4.89 -45.12 30.88
N ASN A 71 -5.94 -44.52 30.32
CA ASN A 71 -6.03 -44.31 28.88
C ASN A 71 -5.02 -43.25 28.41
N TRP A 72 -3.80 -43.70 28.12
CA TRP A 72 -2.73 -42.83 27.66
C TRP A 72 -3.02 -42.31 26.25
N LYS A 73 -3.08 -40.98 26.11
CA LYS A 73 -3.16 -40.31 24.80
C LYS A 73 -1.77 -40.19 24.18
N ALA A 74 -1.24 -41.30 23.69
CA ALA A 74 0.04 -41.32 22.99
C ALA A 74 -0.01 -40.48 21.70
N THR A 75 1.13 -39.95 21.28
CA THR A 75 1.27 -39.15 20.06
C THR A 75 2.25 -39.82 19.09
N ARG A 76 1.96 -39.71 17.79
CA ARG A 76 2.81 -40.17 16.69
C ARG A 76 2.69 -39.17 15.53
N ALA A 77 3.80 -38.61 15.07
CA ALA A 77 3.78 -37.62 13.99
C ALA A 77 3.12 -38.20 12.72
N GLY A 78 2.12 -37.52 12.18
CA GLY A 78 1.37 -37.96 11.00
C GLY A 78 0.30 -39.03 11.25
N TYR A 79 0.00 -39.39 12.50
CA TYR A 79 -1.01 -40.38 12.85
C TYR A 79 -1.88 -39.92 14.03
N THR A 80 -3.11 -40.41 14.07
CA THR A 80 -4.05 -40.24 15.19
C THR A 80 -4.22 -41.58 15.91
N LEU A 81 -4.17 -41.58 17.25
CA LEU A 81 -4.40 -42.77 18.07
C LEU A 81 -5.89 -43.14 18.05
N ASP A 82 -6.22 -44.28 17.46
CA ASP A 82 -7.58 -44.85 17.42
C ASP A 82 -7.98 -45.45 18.78
N GLY A 83 -7.01 -46.08 19.46
CA GLY A 83 -7.19 -46.68 20.77
C GLY A 83 -6.10 -47.68 21.13
N TRP A 84 -6.33 -48.37 22.24
CA TRP A 84 -5.47 -49.42 22.77
C TRP A 84 -6.18 -50.78 22.67
N TYR A 85 -5.44 -51.81 22.27
CA TYR A 85 -5.96 -53.13 21.93
C TYR A 85 -5.17 -54.23 22.63
N LEU A 86 -5.80 -55.37 22.89
CA LEU A 86 -5.18 -56.51 23.58
C LEU A 86 -4.28 -57.36 22.66
N ASP A 87 -4.39 -57.18 21.35
CA ASP A 87 -3.61 -57.86 20.32
C ASP A 87 -2.93 -56.85 19.38
N LYS A 88 -1.81 -57.27 18.76
CA LYS A 88 -1.02 -56.42 17.85
C LYS A 88 -1.78 -56.07 16.58
N GLU A 89 -2.68 -56.96 16.16
CA GLU A 89 -3.50 -56.81 14.96
C GLU A 89 -4.63 -55.78 15.16
N GLY A 90 -4.91 -55.40 16.40
CA GLY A 90 -5.89 -54.36 16.75
C GLY A 90 -7.33 -54.81 16.55
N ASN A 91 -7.64 -56.07 16.89
CA ASN A 91 -8.97 -56.67 16.78
C ASN A 91 -9.81 -56.51 18.05
N VAL A 92 -9.19 -56.60 19.23
CA VAL A 92 -9.87 -56.58 20.53
C VAL A 92 -9.54 -55.28 21.25
N LYS A 93 -10.46 -54.30 21.21
CA LYS A 93 -10.27 -53.00 21.86
C LYS A 93 -10.31 -53.16 23.38
N PHE A 94 -9.36 -52.57 24.09
CA PHE A 94 -9.34 -52.57 25.54
C PHE A 94 -10.31 -51.53 26.10
N ASP A 95 -11.21 -51.97 26.99
CA ASP A 95 -12.08 -51.08 27.74
C ASP A 95 -11.40 -50.61 29.02
N PHE A 96 -11.10 -49.31 29.11
CA PHE A 96 -10.49 -48.71 30.30
C PHE A 96 -11.45 -48.62 31.50
N LEU A 97 -12.70 -49.08 31.38
CA LEU A 97 -13.62 -49.29 32.50
C LEU A 97 -13.40 -50.63 33.22
N GLU A 98 -12.68 -51.57 32.59
CA GLU A 98 -12.32 -52.85 33.19
C GLU A 98 -11.20 -52.71 34.24
N TYR A 99 -11.28 -53.53 35.28
CA TYR A 99 -10.23 -53.60 36.29
C TYR A 99 -9.04 -54.44 35.79
N VAL A 100 -7.83 -54.01 36.10
CA VAL A 100 -6.62 -54.78 35.83
C VAL A 100 -6.49 -55.86 36.90
N THR A 101 -6.66 -57.12 36.48
CA THR A 101 -6.60 -58.32 37.34
C THR A 101 -5.47 -59.27 36.96
N SER A 102 -4.66 -58.93 35.96
CA SER A 102 -3.46 -59.64 35.52
C SER A 102 -2.51 -58.68 34.79
N ASP A 103 -1.24 -59.09 34.63
CA ASP A 103 -0.29 -58.38 33.78
C ASP A 103 -0.79 -58.41 32.33
N LEU A 104 -0.81 -57.26 31.64
CA LEU A 104 -1.30 -57.20 30.26
C LEU A 104 -0.53 -56.18 29.41
N THR A 105 -0.48 -56.46 28.11
CA THR A 105 0.11 -55.56 27.12
C THR A 105 -0.98 -54.98 26.24
N LEU A 106 -0.97 -53.66 26.10
CA LEU A 106 -1.86 -52.88 25.26
C LEU A 106 -1.10 -52.37 24.05
N TYR A 107 -1.62 -52.65 22.85
CA TYR A 107 -1.06 -52.23 21.58
C TYR A 107 -1.82 -51.03 21.03
N ALA A 108 -1.12 -49.95 20.69
CA ALA A 108 -1.72 -48.79 20.06
C ALA A 108 -2.17 -49.14 18.63
N LYS A 109 -3.37 -48.69 18.26
CA LYS A 109 -3.84 -48.68 16.86
C LYS A 109 -3.80 -47.25 16.34
N TRP A 110 -3.14 -47.04 15.21
CA TRP A 110 -2.93 -45.73 14.61
C TRP A 110 -3.66 -45.60 13.28
N ASN A 111 -4.35 -44.49 13.09
CA ASN A 111 -4.88 -44.09 11.79
C ASN A 111 -3.92 -43.06 11.17
N LYS A 112 -3.44 -43.27 9.95
CA LYS A 112 -2.60 -42.30 9.23
C LYS A 112 -3.43 -41.04 8.97
N ASN A 113 -2.91 -39.87 9.28
CA ASN A 113 -3.56 -38.61 8.94
C ASN A 113 -3.51 -38.43 7.41
N ALA A 114 -4.55 -37.83 6.83
CA ALA A 114 -4.57 -37.51 5.40
C ALA A 114 -3.42 -36.55 5.04
N GLU A 115 -2.88 -36.70 3.84
CA GLU A 115 -1.90 -35.76 3.31
C GLU A 115 -2.59 -34.42 3.05
N LYS A 116 -1.85 -33.32 3.20
CA LYS A 116 -2.38 -31.99 2.93
C LYS A 116 -2.05 -31.58 1.50
N ARG A 117 -3.04 -31.07 0.79
CA ARG A 117 -2.95 -30.58 -0.58
C ARG A 117 -3.27 -29.09 -0.65
N THR A 118 -2.57 -28.38 -1.53
CA THR A 118 -2.79 -26.96 -1.78
C THR A 118 -3.80 -26.79 -2.91
N VAL A 119 -4.84 -26.01 -2.65
CA VAL A 119 -5.77 -25.55 -3.68
C VAL A 119 -5.52 -24.08 -3.93
N THR A 120 -5.16 -23.74 -5.16
CA THR A 120 -4.97 -22.37 -5.62
C THR A 120 -6.21 -21.91 -6.38
N PHE A 121 -6.78 -20.78 -5.99
CA PHE A 121 -7.90 -20.13 -6.67
C PHE A 121 -7.34 -19.02 -7.55
N ASN A 122 -7.27 -19.24 -8.85
CA ASN A 122 -6.89 -18.25 -9.84
C ASN A 122 -8.14 -17.50 -10.34
N PHE A 123 -8.15 -16.18 -10.18
CA PHE A 123 -9.33 -15.37 -10.50
C PHE A 123 -9.52 -15.20 -12.02
N ASN A 124 -8.59 -15.68 -12.85
CA ASN A 124 -8.71 -15.72 -14.30
C ASN A 124 -8.93 -14.32 -14.94
N TYR A 125 -8.39 -13.30 -14.28
CA TYR A 125 -8.22 -11.92 -14.74
C TYR A 125 -7.06 -11.29 -13.97
N ASP A 126 -6.46 -10.24 -14.51
CA ASP A 126 -5.33 -9.55 -13.88
C ASP A 126 -5.85 -8.60 -12.76
N GLY A 127 -5.38 -8.75 -11.52
CA GLY A 127 -5.87 -7.93 -10.39
C GLY A 127 -5.28 -8.31 -9.01
N ILE A 128 -5.69 -7.63 -7.92
CA ILE A 128 -5.29 -8.08 -6.56
C ILE A 128 -6.01 -9.37 -6.23
N ASN A 129 -5.23 -10.28 -5.65
CA ASN A 129 -5.66 -11.65 -5.38
C ASN A 129 -6.01 -12.39 -6.66
N GLU A 130 -5.31 -12.10 -7.77
CA GLU A 130 -5.30 -12.96 -8.96
C GLU A 130 -5.12 -14.43 -8.59
N THR A 131 -4.47 -14.68 -7.45
CA THR A 131 -4.50 -15.96 -6.76
C THR A 131 -4.81 -15.83 -5.27
N ALA A 132 -5.49 -16.83 -4.73
CA ALA A 132 -5.56 -17.13 -3.29
C ALA A 132 -5.30 -18.63 -3.08
N SER A 133 -4.90 -19.07 -1.90
CA SER A 133 -4.68 -20.50 -1.65
C SER A 133 -5.19 -20.95 -0.29
N ILE A 134 -5.60 -22.22 -0.23
CA ILE A 134 -6.00 -22.92 0.99
C ILE A 134 -5.34 -24.29 1.04
N THR A 135 -5.29 -24.89 2.23
CA THR A 135 -4.80 -26.26 2.42
C THR A 135 -5.94 -27.17 2.86
N ILE A 136 -6.12 -28.28 2.15
CA ILE A 136 -7.19 -29.26 2.37
C ILE A 136 -6.57 -30.65 2.55
N ASP A 137 -7.12 -31.46 3.45
CA ASP A 137 -6.76 -32.87 3.59
C ASP A 137 -7.21 -33.66 2.35
N GLU A 138 -6.35 -34.52 1.83
CA GLU A 138 -6.61 -35.32 0.63
C GLU A 138 -7.85 -36.20 0.80
N GLY A 139 -8.66 -36.29 -0.26
CA GLY A 139 -9.93 -37.00 -0.28
C GLY A 139 -11.10 -36.18 0.29
N ASN A 140 -10.86 -35.01 0.87
CA ASN A 140 -11.92 -34.13 1.36
C ASN A 140 -12.42 -33.14 0.29
N LYS A 141 -13.66 -32.68 0.47
CA LYS A 141 -14.25 -31.58 -0.31
C LYS A 141 -13.78 -30.23 0.22
N ILE A 142 -13.82 -29.21 -0.64
CA ILE A 142 -13.56 -27.83 -0.24
C ILE A 142 -14.83 -27.25 0.41
N SER A 143 -14.71 -26.73 1.64
CA SER A 143 -15.81 -26.01 2.29
C SER A 143 -16.06 -24.68 1.59
N THR A 144 -17.34 -24.35 1.34
CA THR A 144 -17.73 -23.06 0.73
C THR A 144 -17.35 -21.86 1.59
N ALA A 145 -17.19 -22.04 2.89
CA ALA A 145 -16.73 -20.99 3.82
C ALA A 145 -15.24 -20.62 3.64
N LEU A 146 -14.46 -21.44 2.94
CA LEU A 146 -13.04 -21.21 2.67
C LEU A 146 -12.79 -20.62 1.28
N ILE A 147 -13.84 -20.43 0.48
CA ILE A 147 -13.71 -19.91 -0.88
C ILE A 147 -13.49 -18.40 -0.82
N PRO A 148 -12.47 -17.86 -1.51
CA PRO A 148 -12.26 -16.43 -1.59
C PRO A 148 -13.41 -15.74 -2.34
N THR A 149 -13.73 -14.50 -1.97
CA THR A 149 -14.61 -13.67 -2.78
C THR A 149 -13.90 -13.28 -4.07
N CYS A 150 -14.62 -13.35 -5.18
CA CYS A 150 -14.03 -13.22 -6.52
C CYS A 150 -14.69 -12.09 -7.33
N PRO A 151 -14.79 -10.85 -6.80
CA PRO A 151 -15.47 -9.76 -7.50
C PRO A 151 -14.71 -9.36 -8.76
N ARG A 152 -15.44 -9.02 -9.83
CA ARG A 152 -14.91 -8.42 -11.05
C ARG A 152 -15.90 -7.38 -11.54
N MET A 153 -15.46 -6.14 -11.73
CA MET A 153 -16.34 -5.02 -12.01
C MET A 153 -17.05 -5.18 -13.37
N GLY A 154 -18.38 -5.12 -13.39
CA GLY A 154 -19.20 -5.30 -14.61
C GLY A 154 -19.38 -6.75 -15.08
N PHE A 155 -19.07 -7.72 -14.22
CA PHE A 155 -19.22 -9.15 -14.49
C PHE A 155 -19.92 -9.88 -13.32
N GLU A 156 -20.64 -10.94 -13.66
CA GLU A 156 -21.24 -11.88 -12.72
C GLU A 156 -20.37 -13.15 -12.64
N PHE A 157 -20.04 -13.58 -11.43
CA PHE A 157 -19.28 -14.82 -11.18
C PHE A 157 -20.15 -16.07 -11.41
N GLU A 158 -19.69 -17.00 -12.26
CA GLU A 158 -20.44 -18.21 -12.65
C GLU A 158 -19.99 -19.48 -11.92
N GLY A 159 -18.78 -19.48 -11.37
CA GLY A 159 -18.21 -20.63 -10.65
C GLY A 159 -16.72 -20.81 -10.88
N TRP A 160 -16.20 -21.86 -10.26
CA TRP A 160 -14.80 -22.30 -10.34
C TRP A 160 -14.66 -23.49 -11.29
N TYR A 161 -13.55 -23.56 -12.03
CA TYR A 161 -13.28 -24.54 -13.08
C TYR A 161 -11.89 -25.14 -12.93
N LYS A 162 -11.69 -26.37 -13.40
CA LYS A 162 -10.43 -27.13 -13.28
C LYS A 162 -9.37 -26.69 -14.31
N ASP A 163 -9.78 -25.90 -15.30
CA ASP A 163 -8.96 -25.44 -16.41
C ASP A 163 -9.19 -23.95 -16.69
N GLN A 164 -8.15 -23.27 -17.18
CA GLN A 164 -8.18 -21.83 -17.47
C GLN A 164 -9.20 -21.45 -18.55
N ALA A 165 -9.49 -22.37 -19.48
CA ALA A 165 -10.51 -22.17 -20.52
C ALA A 165 -11.94 -22.32 -19.99
N CYS A 166 -12.10 -22.63 -18.71
CA CYS A 166 -13.38 -22.78 -18.00
C CYS A 166 -14.33 -23.77 -18.67
N THR A 167 -13.82 -24.95 -19.04
CA THR A 167 -14.57 -26.03 -19.69
C THR A 167 -15.03 -27.11 -18.71
N GLN A 168 -14.32 -27.31 -17.60
CA GLN A 168 -14.59 -28.34 -16.59
C GLN A 168 -14.95 -27.71 -15.25
N LYS A 169 -16.24 -27.57 -14.96
CA LYS A 169 -16.71 -26.96 -13.71
C LYS A 169 -16.32 -27.80 -12.49
N TRP A 170 -15.80 -27.15 -11.44
CA TRP A 170 -15.60 -27.76 -10.13
C TRP A 170 -16.92 -27.77 -9.36
N SER A 171 -17.29 -28.92 -8.83
CA SER A 171 -18.48 -29.11 -8.00
C SER A 171 -18.11 -29.23 -6.53
N PHE A 172 -18.39 -28.19 -5.73
CA PHE A 172 -18.13 -28.21 -4.29
C PHE A 172 -18.95 -29.27 -3.54
N GLU A 173 -20.03 -29.76 -4.14
CA GLU A 173 -20.88 -30.81 -3.56
C GLU A 173 -20.35 -32.22 -3.82
N THR A 174 -19.54 -32.44 -4.85
CA THR A 174 -19.17 -33.80 -5.29
C THR A 174 -17.68 -34.02 -5.51
N ASP A 175 -16.94 -33.00 -5.95
CA ASP A 175 -15.50 -33.12 -6.18
C ASP A 175 -14.72 -33.11 -4.87
N VAL A 176 -13.63 -33.89 -4.83
CA VAL A 176 -12.71 -34.01 -3.70
C VAL A 176 -11.29 -33.67 -4.14
N VAL A 177 -10.49 -33.16 -3.21
CA VAL A 177 -9.09 -32.77 -3.47
C VAL A 177 -8.20 -34.01 -3.36
N ASN A 178 -7.73 -34.53 -4.49
CA ASN A 178 -6.84 -35.72 -4.53
C ASN A 178 -5.36 -35.37 -4.81
N GLY A 179 -5.05 -34.10 -4.93
CA GLY A 179 -3.73 -33.58 -5.28
C GLY A 179 -3.76 -32.06 -5.24
N ASP A 180 -2.58 -31.44 -5.38
CA ASP A 180 -2.51 -29.99 -5.57
C ASP A 180 -3.22 -29.61 -6.88
N LEU A 181 -4.04 -28.57 -6.86
CA LEU A 181 -4.80 -28.16 -8.04
C LEU A 181 -5.06 -26.67 -8.07
N THR A 182 -5.26 -26.13 -9.27
CA THR A 182 -5.67 -24.74 -9.48
C THR A 182 -7.10 -24.71 -9.99
N LEU A 183 -7.94 -23.88 -9.38
CA LEU A 183 -9.29 -23.58 -9.81
C LEU A 183 -9.34 -22.19 -10.44
N TYR A 184 -9.96 -22.07 -11.59
CA TYR A 184 -10.08 -20.84 -12.36
C TYR A 184 -11.49 -20.28 -12.28
N ALA A 185 -11.64 -19.01 -11.98
CA ALA A 185 -12.94 -18.35 -11.98
C ALA A 185 -13.47 -18.19 -13.40
N LYS A 186 -14.79 -18.37 -13.57
CA LYS A 186 -15.51 -18.01 -14.78
C LYS A 186 -16.47 -16.87 -14.49
N TYR A 187 -16.58 -15.99 -15.47
CA TYR A 187 -17.48 -14.85 -15.46
C TYR A 187 -18.32 -14.80 -16.72
N LYS A 188 -19.47 -14.15 -16.59
CA LYS A 188 -20.25 -13.63 -17.70
C LYS A 188 -20.49 -12.14 -17.48
N PHE A 189 -20.86 -11.41 -18.52
CA PHE A 189 -21.18 -9.99 -18.39
C PHE A 189 -22.36 -9.78 -17.44
N ASP A 190 -22.27 -8.71 -16.64
CA ASP A 190 -23.41 -8.21 -15.87
C ASP A 190 -24.51 -7.78 -16.84
N SER A 191 -25.66 -8.44 -16.72
CA SER A 191 -26.81 -8.23 -17.62
C SER A 191 -27.44 -6.84 -17.51
N SER A 192 -27.14 -6.09 -16.45
CA SER A 192 -27.58 -4.69 -16.28
C SER A 192 -26.77 -3.67 -17.09
N ILE A 193 -25.64 -4.07 -17.67
CA ILE A 193 -24.78 -3.20 -18.49
C ILE A 193 -25.00 -3.54 -19.96
N ALA A 194 -25.58 -2.60 -20.71
CA ALA A 194 -25.77 -2.74 -22.15
C ALA A 194 -24.40 -2.83 -22.87
N ARG A 195 -24.31 -3.73 -23.85
CA ARG A 195 -23.09 -4.01 -24.62
C ARG A 195 -23.37 -4.06 -26.12
N ASN A 196 -22.35 -3.73 -26.91
CA ASN A 196 -22.33 -3.91 -28.35
C ASN A 196 -22.08 -5.40 -28.70
N GLU A 197 -22.19 -5.74 -29.99
CA GLU A 197 -21.98 -7.11 -30.48
C GLU A 197 -20.55 -7.64 -30.23
N ASP A 198 -19.57 -6.74 -30.19
CA ASP A 198 -18.16 -7.04 -29.87
C ASP A 198 -17.89 -7.20 -28.35
N GLY A 199 -18.92 -7.03 -27.52
CA GLY A 199 -18.83 -7.11 -26.07
C GLY A 199 -18.39 -5.81 -25.38
N SER A 200 -18.06 -4.74 -26.12
CA SER A 200 -17.76 -3.43 -25.52
C SER A 200 -19.00 -2.86 -24.84
N ILE A 201 -18.83 -1.99 -23.85
CA ILE A 201 -19.97 -1.28 -23.26
C ILE A 201 -20.61 -0.39 -24.31
N LYS A 202 -21.95 -0.42 -24.36
CA LYS A 202 -22.74 0.46 -25.23
C LYS A 202 -23.02 1.76 -24.49
N TYR A 203 -22.58 2.89 -25.07
CA TYR A 203 -22.84 4.22 -24.55
C TYR A 203 -23.94 4.90 -25.38
N GLU A 204 -25.01 5.34 -24.74
CA GLU A 204 -26.08 6.11 -25.36
C GLU A 204 -26.42 7.30 -24.46
N ASN A 205 -26.08 8.51 -24.91
CA ASN A 205 -26.28 9.76 -24.17
C ASN A 205 -25.78 9.69 -22.70
N THR A 206 -24.68 8.99 -22.48
CA THR A 206 -24.11 8.75 -21.14
C THR A 206 -23.42 10.01 -20.64
N VAL A 207 -23.88 10.56 -19.51
CA VAL A 207 -23.31 11.78 -18.93
C VAL A 207 -22.27 11.44 -17.86
N VAL A 208 -21.08 12.03 -18.00
CA VAL A 208 -19.97 11.99 -17.04
C VAL A 208 -19.78 13.38 -16.44
N ASN A 209 -19.85 13.49 -15.11
CA ASN A 209 -19.56 14.73 -14.41
C ASN A 209 -18.18 14.65 -13.76
N VAL A 210 -17.29 15.53 -14.18
CA VAL A 210 -15.89 15.60 -13.75
C VAL A 210 -15.72 16.76 -12.78
N TRP A 211 -15.21 16.44 -11.59
CA TRP A 211 -14.82 17.45 -10.62
C TRP A 211 -13.32 17.74 -10.71
N VAL A 212 -12.96 19.02 -10.83
CA VAL A 212 -11.58 19.49 -10.81
C VAL A 212 -11.31 20.17 -9.47
N GLY A 213 -10.76 19.41 -8.52
CA GLY A 213 -10.40 19.89 -7.18
C GLY A 213 -9.12 20.71 -7.14
N CYS A 214 -8.24 20.58 -8.15
CA CYS A 214 -6.95 21.27 -8.25
C CYS A 214 -6.94 22.32 -9.38
N ASN A 215 -7.73 23.39 -9.25
CA ASN A 215 -7.82 24.44 -10.29
C ASN A 215 -6.68 25.49 -10.22
N PHE A 216 -5.43 25.04 -10.14
CA PHE A 216 -4.27 25.93 -10.22
C PHE A 216 -4.08 26.44 -11.64
N ASN A 217 -3.76 27.72 -11.78
CA ASN A 217 -3.43 28.38 -13.04
C ASN A 217 -4.39 28.05 -14.22
N GLY A 218 -5.69 27.99 -13.92
CA GLY A 218 -6.73 27.73 -14.94
C GLY A 218 -6.84 26.28 -15.43
N THR A 219 -6.33 25.30 -14.67
CA THR A 219 -6.41 23.85 -15.01
C THR A 219 -7.80 23.43 -15.49
N LYS A 220 -8.88 23.88 -14.82
CA LYS A 220 -10.26 23.55 -15.21
C LYS A 220 -10.60 23.98 -16.65
N SER A 221 -10.11 25.13 -17.11
CA SER A 221 -10.37 25.64 -18.45
C SER A 221 -9.71 24.76 -19.53
N HIS A 222 -8.53 24.22 -19.24
CA HIS A 222 -7.84 23.28 -20.13
C HIS A 222 -8.57 21.94 -20.21
N VAL A 223 -9.00 21.40 -19.06
CA VAL A 223 -9.82 20.17 -19.00
C VAL A 223 -11.15 20.35 -19.73
N GLU A 224 -11.82 21.49 -19.54
CA GLU A 224 -13.09 21.80 -20.22
C GLU A 224 -12.91 21.92 -21.75
N THR A 225 -11.77 22.43 -22.22
CA THR A 225 -11.46 22.48 -23.66
C THR A 225 -11.34 21.08 -24.25
N LEU A 226 -10.61 20.19 -23.56
CA LEU A 226 -10.47 18.79 -23.97
C LEU A 226 -11.81 18.03 -23.88
N ALA A 227 -12.62 18.29 -22.85
CA ALA A 227 -13.96 17.73 -22.73
C ALA A 227 -14.88 18.16 -23.91
N LYS A 228 -14.79 19.41 -24.37
CA LYS A 228 -15.54 19.87 -25.55
C LYS A 228 -15.12 19.15 -26.83
N GLN A 229 -13.83 18.86 -26.99
CA GLN A 229 -13.31 18.09 -28.12
C GLN A 229 -13.81 16.65 -28.06
N PHE A 230 -13.64 16.01 -26.91
CA PHE A 230 -14.15 14.66 -26.63
C PHE A 230 -15.66 14.53 -26.89
N ASN A 231 -16.48 15.46 -26.39
CA ASN A 231 -17.93 15.44 -26.60
C ASN A 231 -18.33 15.54 -28.07
N LYS A 232 -17.51 16.19 -28.90
CA LYS A 232 -17.74 16.27 -30.35
C LYS A 232 -17.39 14.95 -31.03
N GLU A 233 -16.33 14.28 -30.58
CA GLU A 233 -15.88 12.98 -31.08
C GLU A 233 -16.82 11.84 -30.68
N HIS A 234 -17.49 11.97 -29.53
CA HIS A 234 -18.43 10.99 -28.96
C HIS A 234 -19.90 11.44 -28.99
N LEU A 235 -20.30 12.17 -30.04
CA LEU A 235 -21.64 12.73 -30.15
C LEU A 235 -22.74 11.65 -30.10
N GLY A 236 -23.68 11.80 -29.16
CA GLY A 236 -24.76 10.83 -28.94
C GLY A 236 -24.38 9.62 -28.08
N GLU A 237 -23.09 9.44 -27.80
CA GLU A 237 -22.57 8.35 -26.96
C GLU A 237 -22.27 8.84 -25.55
N ILE A 238 -21.31 9.77 -25.41
CA ILE A 238 -20.82 10.26 -24.11
C ILE A 238 -20.80 11.79 -24.10
N THR A 239 -21.21 12.38 -22.98
CA THR A 239 -21.10 13.82 -22.72
C THR A 239 -20.42 14.06 -21.38
N VAL A 240 -19.32 14.81 -21.41
CA VAL A 240 -18.51 15.17 -20.25
C VAL A 240 -18.82 16.61 -19.85
N ASN A 241 -19.16 16.79 -18.58
CA ASN A 241 -19.32 18.09 -17.92
C ASN A 241 -18.16 18.30 -16.94
N VAL A 242 -17.60 19.51 -16.89
CA VAL A 242 -16.45 19.84 -16.03
C VAL A 242 -16.81 20.95 -15.07
N THR A 243 -16.58 20.75 -13.77
CA THR A 243 -16.90 21.72 -12.71
C THR A 243 -15.84 21.74 -11.61
N THR A 244 -15.77 22.84 -10.87
CA THR A 244 -15.03 22.94 -9.60
C THR A 244 -15.93 22.69 -8.39
N GLU A 245 -17.24 22.67 -8.57
CA GLU A 245 -18.22 22.45 -7.52
C GLU A 245 -18.46 20.95 -7.30
N LEU A 246 -18.03 20.44 -6.14
CA LEU A 246 -18.14 19.02 -5.83
C LEU A 246 -19.57 18.64 -5.40
N ASN A 247 -20.13 17.64 -6.07
CA ASN A 247 -21.27 16.87 -5.57
C ASN A 247 -20.85 15.40 -5.36
N GLN A 248 -20.84 14.97 -4.10
CA GLN A 248 -20.40 13.62 -3.70
C GLN A 248 -21.23 12.49 -4.33
N ASN A 249 -22.49 12.74 -4.69
CA ASN A 249 -23.37 11.71 -5.22
C ASN A 249 -23.18 11.50 -6.72
N THR A 250 -22.66 12.49 -7.46
CA THR A 250 -22.64 12.46 -8.94
C THR A 250 -21.25 12.57 -9.57
N HIS A 251 -20.23 12.99 -8.81
CA HIS A 251 -18.86 13.14 -9.32
C HIS A 251 -18.01 11.93 -8.94
N SER A 252 -18.11 10.91 -9.80
CA SER A 252 -17.24 9.73 -9.71
C SER A 252 -15.84 10.03 -10.25
N LEU A 253 -15.71 10.64 -11.44
CA LEU A 253 -14.39 11.03 -11.96
C LEU A 253 -13.92 12.36 -11.34
N ARG A 254 -12.74 12.32 -10.71
CA ARG A 254 -12.13 13.45 -10.00
C ARG A 254 -10.72 13.71 -10.51
N ILE A 255 -10.37 15.00 -10.57
CA ILE A 255 -9.01 15.48 -10.80
C ILE A 255 -8.58 16.24 -9.56
N GLN A 256 -7.69 15.66 -8.78
CA GLN A 256 -7.25 16.20 -7.49
C GLN A 256 -5.84 15.72 -7.16
N GLN A 257 -5.34 16.17 -6.02
CA GLN A 257 -4.04 15.75 -5.49
C GLN A 257 -4.09 14.26 -5.12
N THR A 258 -3.16 13.48 -5.67
CA THR A 258 -3.07 12.04 -5.40
C THR A 258 -2.79 11.73 -3.92
N PRO A 259 -1.93 12.47 -3.18
CA PRO A 259 -1.73 12.22 -1.74
C PRO A 259 -3.00 12.44 -0.90
N GLY A 260 -3.82 13.42 -1.32
CA GLY A 260 -5.11 13.69 -0.70
C GLY A 260 -6.12 12.57 -0.92
N MET A 261 -6.17 12.00 -2.13
CA MET A 261 -7.00 10.82 -2.41
C MET A 261 -6.52 9.61 -1.61
N ASN A 262 -5.20 9.37 -1.56
CA ASN A 262 -4.61 8.20 -0.92
C ASN A 262 -4.97 8.09 0.56
N SER A 263 -5.17 9.22 1.26
CA SER A 263 -5.66 9.25 2.64
C SER A 263 -7.07 8.63 2.82
N THR A 264 -7.84 8.51 1.73
CA THR A 264 -9.24 8.04 1.70
C THR A 264 -9.49 7.00 0.59
N TYR A 265 -8.45 6.30 0.13
CA TYR A 265 -8.49 5.43 -1.05
C TYR A 265 -9.59 4.36 -1.01
N SER A 266 -10.02 3.92 0.17
CA SER A 266 -11.11 2.95 0.35
C SER A 266 -12.46 3.44 -0.20
N THR A 267 -12.64 4.76 -0.32
CA THR A 267 -13.82 5.40 -0.92
C THR A 267 -13.76 5.48 -2.46
N TYR A 268 -12.68 5.02 -3.06
CA TYR A 268 -12.47 4.99 -4.51
C TYR A 268 -12.49 3.56 -5.03
N TYR A 269 -12.90 3.41 -6.28
CA TYR A 269 -12.60 2.22 -7.06
C TYR A 269 -11.11 2.24 -7.44
N THR A 270 -10.56 1.07 -7.69
CA THR A 270 -9.21 0.97 -8.22
C THR A 270 -9.28 1.43 -9.68
N ALA A 271 -8.31 2.22 -10.13
CA ALA A 271 -8.27 2.67 -11.51
C ALA A 271 -8.09 1.48 -12.47
N SER A 272 -7.34 0.44 -12.07
CA SER A 272 -7.22 -0.79 -12.87
C SER A 272 -8.59 -1.45 -13.12
N ASP A 273 -9.41 -1.68 -12.09
CA ASP A 273 -10.72 -2.34 -12.29
C ASP A 273 -11.65 -1.51 -13.18
N VAL A 274 -11.55 -0.17 -13.11
CA VAL A 274 -12.37 0.75 -13.91
C VAL A 274 -11.89 0.81 -15.38
N LEU A 275 -10.59 0.75 -15.62
CA LEU A 275 -10.03 0.67 -16.97
C LEU A 275 -10.36 -0.67 -17.62
N ASP A 276 -10.27 -1.77 -16.87
CA ASP A 276 -10.65 -3.11 -17.34
C ASP A 276 -12.15 -3.17 -17.68
N LEU A 277 -13.01 -2.55 -16.86
CA LEU A 277 -14.45 -2.41 -17.15
C LEU A 277 -14.69 -1.73 -18.50
N ALA A 278 -13.90 -0.71 -18.81
CA ALA A 278 -13.98 0.06 -20.04
C ALA A 278 -13.17 -0.55 -21.20
N ASN A 279 -12.52 -1.70 -20.99
CA ASN A 279 -11.64 -2.35 -21.96
C ASN A 279 -10.50 -1.43 -22.45
N ILE A 280 -9.83 -0.76 -21.50
CA ILE A 280 -8.71 0.15 -21.74
C ILE A 280 -7.43 -0.43 -21.16
N ASP A 281 -6.45 -0.69 -22.02
CA ASP A 281 -5.14 -1.17 -21.59
C ASP A 281 -4.31 -0.04 -20.98
N PHE A 282 -3.82 -0.25 -19.77
CA PHE A 282 -2.91 0.68 -19.09
C PHE A 282 -1.45 0.26 -19.29
N ASP A 283 -0.73 0.98 -20.15
CA ASP A 283 0.72 0.80 -20.29
C ASP A 283 1.49 1.62 -19.25
N LYS A 284 1.87 0.96 -18.14
CA LYS A 284 2.71 1.58 -17.10
C LYS A 284 4.11 1.98 -17.60
N THR A 285 4.60 1.43 -18.71
CA THR A 285 5.95 1.70 -19.22
C THR A 285 6.04 3.05 -19.94
N ASP A 286 4.91 3.60 -20.38
CA ASP A 286 4.75 4.96 -20.90
C ASP A 286 4.78 6.03 -19.80
N PHE A 287 5.14 5.67 -18.56
CA PHE A 287 5.28 6.60 -17.44
C PHE A 287 6.65 6.46 -16.77
N TYR A 288 7.08 7.50 -16.07
CA TYR A 288 8.33 7.47 -15.30
C TYR A 288 8.11 6.71 -13.98
N ALA A 289 8.83 5.60 -13.78
CA ALA A 289 8.53 4.65 -12.71
C ALA A 289 8.55 5.27 -11.30
N ASN A 290 9.51 6.16 -11.02
CA ASN A 290 9.59 6.85 -9.73
C ASN A 290 8.55 7.96 -9.56
N ALA A 291 8.00 8.47 -10.66
CA ALA A 291 7.06 9.57 -10.65
C ALA A 291 5.61 9.12 -10.36
N ILE A 292 5.31 7.83 -10.49
CA ILE A 292 3.95 7.29 -10.37
C ILE A 292 3.77 6.36 -9.18
N ARG A 293 4.70 6.35 -8.24
CA ARG A 293 4.70 5.42 -7.09
C ARG A 293 3.45 5.60 -6.24
N GLU A 294 3.04 6.83 -6.01
CA GLU A 294 1.87 7.18 -5.22
C GLU A 294 0.54 6.74 -5.84
N ASN A 295 0.51 6.49 -7.15
CA ASN A 295 -0.69 5.97 -7.81
C ASN A 295 -1.02 4.53 -7.40
N TYR A 296 -0.06 3.81 -6.81
CA TYR A 296 -0.22 2.43 -6.42
C TYR A 296 -0.32 2.27 -4.91
N ILE A 297 -1.39 1.62 -4.45
CA ILE A 297 -1.56 1.24 -3.05
C ILE A 297 -1.68 -0.28 -3.00
N ASN A 298 -0.80 -0.94 -2.22
CA ASN A 298 -0.71 -2.41 -2.14
C ASN A 298 -0.60 -3.07 -3.53
N GLY A 299 0.20 -2.47 -4.43
CA GLY A 299 0.40 -2.94 -5.81
C GLY A 299 -0.73 -2.62 -6.79
N LYS A 300 -1.81 -1.93 -6.37
CA LYS A 300 -2.92 -1.56 -7.24
C LYS A 300 -2.92 -0.12 -7.67
N LEU A 301 -3.16 0.11 -8.95
CA LEU A 301 -3.41 1.44 -9.49
C LEU A 301 -4.76 1.98 -8.97
N TYR A 302 -4.73 3.05 -8.17
CA TYR A 302 -5.92 3.74 -7.66
C TYR A 302 -6.19 5.09 -8.35
N SER A 303 -5.15 5.69 -8.94
CA SER A 303 -5.24 6.96 -9.66
C SER A 303 -4.50 6.83 -10.99
N LEU A 304 -5.06 7.30 -12.11
CA LEU A 304 -4.24 7.43 -13.33
C LEU A 304 -3.34 8.67 -13.20
N PRO A 305 -2.02 8.55 -13.44
CA PRO A 305 -1.13 9.71 -13.41
C PRO A 305 -1.50 10.71 -14.51
N LEU A 306 -1.60 11.99 -14.15
CA LEU A 306 -1.94 13.07 -15.09
C LEU A 306 -0.82 14.10 -15.20
N GLY A 307 -0.40 14.72 -14.10
CA GLY A 307 0.59 15.79 -14.13
C GLY A 307 1.36 15.97 -12.82
N GLY A 308 2.63 16.37 -12.94
CA GLY A 308 3.53 16.66 -11.81
C GLY A 308 3.80 18.15 -11.65
N SER A 309 3.74 18.65 -10.41
CA SER A 309 4.26 19.95 -10.02
C SER A 309 5.66 19.75 -9.47
N ILE A 310 6.67 20.16 -10.25
CA ILE A 310 8.08 19.97 -9.92
C ILE A 310 8.61 21.22 -9.21
N PRO A 311 9.23 21.12 -8.02
CA PRO A 311 9.95 22.23 -7.43
C PRO A 311 11.27 22.48 -8.18
N TYR A 312 11.69 23.75 -8.25
CA TYR A 312 12.90 24.17 -8.97
C TYR A 312 13.48 25.45 -8.39
N LEU A 313 14.66 25.85 -8.86
CA LEU A 313 15.27 27.13 -8.50
C LEU A 313 15.13 28.14 -9.64
N VAL A 314 14.89 29.39 -9.27
CA VAL A 314 15.13 30.54 -10.15
C VAL A 314 16.39 31.26 -9.72
N TYR A 315 17.11 31.84 -10.68
CA TYR A 315 18.32 32.62 -10.38
C TYR A 315 18.38 33.93 -11.16
N ASN A 316 19.02 34.95 -10.60
CA ASN A 316 19.26 36.20 -11.31
C ASN A 316 20.41 36.01 -12.30
N LYS A 317 20.17 36.22 -13.60
CA LYS A 317 21.17 35.94 -14.64
C LYS A 317 22.42 36.79 -14.51
N GLU A 318 22.28 38.07 -14.16
CA GLU A 318 23.42 38.98 -14.04
C GLU A 318 24.29 38.63 -12.83
N LEU A 319 23.66 38.37 -11.67
CA LEU A 319 24.38 37.95 -10.48
C LEU A 319 25.04 36.58 -10.67
N MET A 320 24.35 35.62 -11.31
CA MET A 320 24.92 34.32 -11.63
C MET A 320 26.14 34.46 -12.56
N ASN A 321 26.05 35.29 -13.60
CA ASN A 321 27.20 35.56 -14.48
C ASN A 321 28.36 36.27 -13.75
N LYS A 322 28.07 37.07 -12.73
CA LYS A 322 29.07 37.81 -11.95
C LYS A 322 29.81 36.94 -10.94
N TYR A 323 29.10 36.02 -10.28
CA TYR A 323 29.62 35.29 -9.11
C TYR A 323 29.87 33.81 -9.33
N ASN A 324 29.31 33.22 -10.39
CA ASN A 324 29.65 31.86 -10.75
C ASN A 324 31.09 31.79 -11.25
N ILE A 325 31.91 30.98 -10.58
CA ILE A 325 33.32 30.79 -10.91
C ILE A 325 33.55 29.60 -11.84
N TYR A 326 32.49 28.86 -12.15
CA TYR A 326 32.51 27.70 -13.02
C TYR A 326 32.04 28.10 -14.43
N ASP A 327 32.46 27.34 -15.45
CA ASP A 327 32.06 27.50 -16.84
C ASP A 327 30.66 26.92 -17.16
N HIS A 328 30.01 26.36 -16.13
CA HIS A 328 28.67 25.78 -16.15
C HIS A 328 27.90 26.21 -14.90
N LEU A 329 26.57 26.02 -14.89
CA LEU A 329 25.77 26.24 -13.68
C LEU A 329 26.15 25.19 -12.61
N PRO A 330 26.10 25.54 -11.31
CA PRO A 330 26.37 24.59 -10.24
C PRO A 330 25.60 23.29 -10.42
N SER A 331 26.29 22.16 -10.23
CA SER A 331 25.77 20.82 -10.51
C SER A 331 25.84 19.87 -9.30
N ASN A 332 26.49 20.32 -8.22
CA ASN A 332 26.59 19.62 -6.95
C ASN A 332 26.50 20.59 -5.76
N TYR A 333 26.28 20.06 -4.56
CA TYR A 333 26.16 20.85 -3.33
C TYR A 333 27.37 21.77 -3.09
N THR A 334 28.59 21.25 -3.21
CA THR A 334 29.82 22.04 -2.99
C THR A 334 29.92 23.24 -3.92
N GLU A 335 29.71 23.05 -5.22
CA GLU A 335 29.69 24.15 -6.20
C GLU A 335 28.59 25.17 -5.87
N PHE A 336 27.41 24.68 -5.53
CA PHE A 336 26.23 25.50 -5.27
C PHE A 336 26.45 26.43 -4.06
N VAL A 337 26.87 25.88 -2.92
CA VAL A 337 27.19 26.68 -1.72
C VAL A 337 28.32 27.68 -1.99
N THR A 338 29.35 27.28 -2.77
CA THR A 338 30.46 28.16 -3.11
C THR A 338 30.01 29.40 -3.89
N VAL A 339 29.11 29.23 -4.87
CA VAL A 339 28.57 30.34 -5.65
C VAL A 339 27.69 31.24 -4.79
N LEU A 340 26.84 30.65 -3.94
CA LEU A 340 25.99 31.38 -3.00
C LEU A 340 26.81 32.27 -2.04
N GLN A 341 27.87 31.71 -1.45
CA GLN A 341 28.80 32.43 -0.58
C GLN A 341 29.44 33.63 -1.27
N LYS A 342 29.99 33.42 -2.46
CA LYS A 342 30.63 34.49 -3.25
C LYS A 342 29.66 35.61 -3.59
N ALA A 343 28.42 35.27 -3.93
CA ALA A 343 27.39 36.27 -4.20
C ALA A 343 27.03 37.08 -2.95
N TYR A 344 26.89 36.43 -1.80
CA TYR A 344 26.62 37.14 -0.55
C TYR A 344 27.75 38.09 -0.17
N GLU A 345 28.98 37.59 -0.11
CA GLU A 345 30.17 38.39 0.21
C GLU A 345 30.34 39.60 -0.72
N GLY A 346 30.00 39.42 -1.99
CA GLY A 346 30.15 40.47 -3.00
C GLY A 346 29.03 41.51 -3.05
N GLU A 347 27.85 41.23 -2.52
CA GLU A 347 26.68 42.12 -2.60
C GLU A 347 26.32 42.76 -1.24
N VAL A 348 26.59 42.09 -0.12
CA VAL A 348 26.10 42.51 1.21
C VAL A 348 26.59 43.90 1.65
N SER A 349 27.78 44.33 1.22
CA SER A 349 28.30 45.66 1.58
C SER A 349 27.53 46.82 0.95
N SER A 350 26.93 46.59 -0.22
CA SER A 350 26.14 47.58 -0.96
C SER A 350 24.64 47.36 -0.85
N ASN A 351 24.22 46.15 -0.49
CA ASN A 351 22.85 45.75 -0.26
C ASN A 351 22.81 44.93 1.03
N SER A 352 22.69 45.60 2.17
CA SER A 352 22.74 44.96 3.50
C SER A 352 21.61 43.96 3.74
N GLU A 353 20.54 44.01 2.95
CA GLU A 353 19.41 43.07 3.00
C GLU A 353 19.58 41.89 2.04
N PHE A 354 20.65 41.84 1.24
CA PHE A 354 20.89 40.77 0.29
C PHE A 354 20.99 39.40 0.98
N LYS A 355 20.39 38.40 0.35
CA LYS A 355 20.51 36.97 0.71
C LYS A 355 21.00 36.21 -0.50
N SER A 356 21.81 35.17 -0.33
CA SER A 356 22.24 34.41 -1.51
C SER A 356 21.11 33.52 -2.06
N ILE A 357 20.28 32.98 -1.16
CA ILE A 357 19.16 32.11 -1.47
C ILE A 357 17.98 32.45 -0.57
N VAL A 358 16.79 32.46 -1.16
CA VAL A 358 15.54 32.63 -0.43
C VAL A 358 14.58 31.47 -0.70
N SER A 359 13.87 31.04 0.34
CA SER A 359 12.72 30.15 0.23
C SER A 359 11.50 30.78 0.87
N ASN A 360 10.33 30.40 0.38
CA ASN A 360 9.08 30.63 1.09
C ASN A 360 8.92 29.58 2.21
N ALA A 361 8.25 29.93 3.30
CA ALA A 361 7.86 29.06 4.42
C ALA A 361 6.34 28.80 4.50
N SER A 362 5.57 29.21 3.48
CA SER A 362 4.13 29.02 3.39
C SER A 362 3.73 27.56 3.10
N TRP A 363 2.43 27.31 2.84
CA TRP A 363 1.90 25.97 2.62
C TRP A 363 2.64 25.20 1.50
N THR A 364 3.08 25.88 0.44
CA THR A 364 3.79 25.25 -0.69
C THR A 364 5.12 24.61 -0.29
N PHE A 365 5.87 25.19 0.66
CA PHE A 365 7.14 24.63 1.13
C PHE A 365 6.95 23.31 1.87
N LYS A 366 5.87 23.22 2.65
CA LYS A 366 5.56 22.06 3.50
C LYS A 366 5.27 20.79 2.71
N GLU A 367 5.05 20.92 1.41
CA GLU A 367 4.80 19.79 0.52
C GLU A 367 6.14 19.11 0.12
N CYS A 368 6.29 18.72 -1.13
CA CYS A 368 7.41 17.90 -1.60
C CYS A 368 8.78 18.57 -1.53
N ALA A 369 8.86 19.91 -1.64
CA ALA A 369 10.12 20.63 -1.68
C ALA A 369 10.94 20.46 -0.40
N SER A 370 10.28 20.46 0.77
CA SER A 370 10.91 20.26 2.09
C SER A 370 11.69 18.95 2.21
N GLN A 371 11.33 17.92 1.45
CA GLN A 371 11.97 16.61 1.50
C GLN A 371 13.25 16.55 0.67
N THR A 372 13.49 17.50 -0.23
CA THR A 372 14.58 17.41 -1.23
C THR A 372 15.93 17.17 -0.57
N THR A 373 16.25 17.94 0.48
CA THR A 373 17.54 17.83 1.15
C THR A 373 17.75 16.47 1.80
N PHE A 374 16.71 15.93 2.44
CA PHE A 374 16.76 14.62 3.09
C PHE A 374 16.82 13.49 2.06
N LEU A 375 15.99 13.57 1.02
CA LEU A 375 15.99 12.61 -0.08
C LEU A 375 17.37 12.53 -0.76
N GLN A 376 17.95 13.67 -1.14
CA GLN A 376 19.24 13.67 -1.84
C GLN A 376 20.41 13.18 -0.97
N ASN A 377 20.27 13.21 0.36
CA ASN A 377 21.26 12.72 1.31
C ASN A 377 21.05 11.27 1.75
N ASP A 378 20.16 10.51 1.09
CA ASP A 378 19.78 9.14 1.48
C ASP A 378 19.30 9.08 2.94
N ALA A 379 18.46 10.05 3.31
CA ALA A 379 17.95 10.30 4.65
C ALA A 379 16.43 10.52 4.67
N GLU A 380 15.67 9.87 3.79
CA GLU A 380 14.21 9.97 3.80
C GLU A 380 13.64 9.73 5.20
N TYR A 381 12.60 10.48 5.59
CA TYR A 381 11.97 10.33 6.91
C TYR A 381 11.42 8.92 7.12
N TYR A 382 10.82 8.37 6.06
CA TYR A 382 10.34 7.01 6.01
C TYR A 382 10.71 6.40 4.65
N SER A 383 11.14 5.14 4.67
CA SER A 383 11.29 4.29 3.49
C SER A 383 10.07 3.37 3.36
N TYR A 384 9.67 3.00 2.15
CA TYR A 384 8.54 2.08 1.96
C TYR A 384 9.03 0.63 1.83
N LYS A 385 8.60 -0.25 2.72
CA LYS A 385 8.98 -1.68 2.75
C LYS A 385 7.81 -2.54 3.19
N ASN A 386 7.58 -3.66 2.48
CA ASN A 386 6.52 -4.62 2.82
C ASN A 386 5.13 -3.98 2.98
N ASN A 387 4.81 -3.02 2.11
CA ASN A 387 3.58 -2.22 2.10
C ASN A 387 3.40 -1.24 3.28
N GLU A 388 4.45 -0.99 4.08
CA GLU A 388 4.42 -0.04 5.20
C GLU A 388 5.53 1.00 5.07
N TYR A 389 5.31 2.16 5.67
CA TYR A 389 6.36 3.16 5.81
C TYR A 389 7.18 2.89 7.05
N VAL A 390 8.49 2.73 6.91
CA VAL A 390 9.43 2.37 7.97
C VAL A 390 10.47 3.46 8.10
N ASN A 391 10.59 4.03 9.31
CA ASN A 391 11.70 4.91 9.64
C ASN A 391 13.00 4.09 9.79
N GLU A 392 14.02 4.48 9.04
CA GLU A 392 15.32 3.79 9.00
C GLU A 392 16.43 4.54 9.76
N TRP A 393 16.10 5.65 10.43
CA TRP A 393 17.06 6.44 11.18
C TRP A 393 17.47 5.67 12.44
N GLY A 394 18.58 4.93 12.32
CA GLY A 394 19.20 4.17 13.41
C GLY A 394 19.91 5.05 14.44
N GLU A 395 20.66 4.43 15.36
CA GLU A 395 21.42 5.16 16.39
C GLU A 395 22.45 6.12 15.84
N ASP A 396 23.09 5.77 14.71
CA ASP A 396 24.12 6.62 14.12
C ASP A 396 23.58 7.81 13.30
N ASN A 397 22.32 7.79 12.82
CA ASN A 397 21.59 8.79 11.98
C ASN A 397 22.40 9.81 11.12
N LYS A 398 23.60 9.46 10.65
CA LYS A 398 24.59 10.38 10.04
C LYS A 398 24.08 11.08 8.78
N ASN A 399 23.35 10.36 7.94
CA ASN A 399 22.78 10.93 6.71
C ASN A 399 21.73 11.99 7.05
N ALA A 400 20.92 11.79 8.08
CA ALA A 400 19.93 12.76 8.54
C ALA A 400 20.59 14.01 9.15
N ILE A 401 21.64 13.82 9.95
CA ILE A 401 22.48 14.92 10.46
C ILE A 401 23.06 15.72 9.28
N THR A 402 23.64 15.04 8.28
CA THR A 402 24.20 15.68 7.08
C THR A 402 23.14 16.44 6.30
N ALA A 403 21.96 15.85 6.07
CA ALA A 403 20.85 16.51 5.40
C ALA A 403 20.42 17.79 6.13
N LEU A 404 20.30 17.71 7.46
CA LEU A 404 19.90 18.84 8.27
C LEU A 404 20.98 19.94 8.32
N THR A 405 22.26 19.56 8.38
CA THR A 405 23.37 20.51 8.21
C THR A 405 23.29 21.19 6.85
N ASN A 406 23.12 20.44 5.76
CA ASN A 406 23.05 21.02 4.42
C ASN A 406 21.85 21.97 4.28
N PHE A 407 20.70 21.61 4.84
CA PHE A 407 19.51 22.45 4.88
C PHE A 407 19.77 23.76 5.63
N ALA A 408 20.34 23.66 6.85
CA ALA A 408 20.63 24.81 7.67
C ALA A 408 21.70 25.72 7.04
N GLU A 409 22.75 25.14 6.44
CA GLU A 409 23.80 25.88 5.74
C GLU A 409 23.27 26.65 4.53
N LEU A 410 22.25 26.11 3.84
CA LEU A 410 21.62 26.78 2.71
C LEU A 410 20.62 27.85 3.15
N PHE A 411 19.71 27.54 4.07
CA PHE A 411 18.52 28.36 4.28
C PHE A 411 18.50 29.16 5.59
N SER A 412 19.39 28.88 6.55
CA SER A 412 19.40 29.63 7.81
C SER A 412 20.20 30.92 7.70
N VAL A 413 19.90 31.87 8.61
CA VAL A 413 20.58 33.17 8.69
C VAL A 413 22.08 33.02 8.97
N GLY A 414 22.44 32.10 9.86
CA GLY A 414 23.83 31.79 10.22
C GLY A 414 24.48 30.70 9.36
N GLY A 415 23.77 30.19 8.36
CA GLY A 415 24.27 29.18 7.43
C GLY A 415 25.36 29.74 6.52
N LYS A 416 26.17 28.85 5.94
CA LYS A 416 27.24 29.21 4.99
C LYS A 416 26.74 30.06 3.82
N ALA A 417 25.55 29.78 3.32
CA ALA A 417 24.96 30.53 2.22
C ALA A 417 24.36 31.86 2.68
N HIS A 418 24.16 32.12 3.98
CA HIS A 418 23.41 33.29 4.45
C HIS A 418 22.02 33.38 3.81
N GLY A 419 21.31 32.25 3.82
CA GLY A 419 19.96 32.16 3.28
C GLY A 419 18.93 32.92 4.13
N GLN A 420 17.70 32.92 3.63
CA GLN A 420 16.55 33.38 4.39
C GLN A 420 15.32 32.56 4.00
N ALA A 421 14.54 32.16 5.00
CA ALA A 421 13.14 31.82 4.78
C ALA A 421 12.21 32.84 5.44
N GLY A 422 10.94 32.85 5.04
CA GLY A 422 9.96 33.75 5.64
C GLY A 422 9.77 35.08 4.89
N VAL A 423 10.03 35.15 3.58
CA VAL A 423 9.81 36.39 2.80
C VAL A 423 8.31 36.61 2.57
N ASN A 424 7.77 37.82 2.80
CA ASN A 424 6.33 38.18 2.71
C ASN A 424 5.52 37.32 1.73
N GLU A 425 4.71 36.39 2.24
CA GLU A 425 4.29 35.24 1.43
C GLU A 425 2.79 35.00 1.31
N ASN A 426 2.42 34.56 0.11
CA ASN A 426 1.13 33.99 -0.23
C ASN A 426 1.19 32.48 0.02
N GLU A 427 0.12 31.90 0.57
CA GLU A 427 0.03 30.45 0.80
C GLU A 427 0.02 29.60 -0.48
N TRP A 428 -0.24 30.22 -1.63
CA TRP A 428 -0.51 29.50 -2.88
C TRP A 428 0.55 29.69 -3.98
N VAL A 429 1.41 30.71 -3.88
CA VAL A 429 2.39 31.06 -4.93
C VAL A 429 3.70 31.56 -4.35
N ASP A 430 4.79 31.38 -5.10
CA ASP A 430 6.15 31.74 -4.67
C ASP A 430 6.60 33.13 -5.14
N SER A 431 5.67 34.10 -5.25
CA SER A 431 5.95 35.41 -5.87
C SER A 431 7.07 36.19 -5.18
N ALA A 432 7.19 36.12 -3.86
CA ALA A 432 8.23 36.84 -3.12
C ALA A 432 9.64 36.34 -3.42
N ALA A 433 9.84 35.01 -3.51
CA ALA A 433 11.11 34.44 -3.94
C ALA A 433 11.47 34.89 -5.37
N ILE A 434 10.51 34.87 -6.29
CA ILE A 434 10.69 35.30 -7.68
C ILE A 434 11.07 36.79 -7.76
N ASP A 435 10.35 37.64 -7.04
CA ASP A 435 10.55 39.09 -7.06
C ASP A 435 11.90 39.48 -6.46
N ASN A 436 12.31 38.83 -5.36
CA ASN A 436 13.62 39.07 -4.75
C ASN A 436 14.76 38.73 -5.71
N VAL A 437 14.62 37.63 -6.46
CA VAL A 437 15.62 37.24 -7.47
C VAL A 437 15.64 38.22 -8.64
N GLU A 438 14.49 38.60 -9.18
CA GLU A 438 14.44 39.58 -10.28
C GLU A 438 15.02 40.94 -9.87
N GLN A 439 14.72 41.40 -8.65
CA GLN A 439 15.16 42.68 -8.12
C GLN A 439 16.59 42.67 -7.55
N LYS A 440 17.35 41.57 -7.72
CA LYS A 440 18.72 41.41 -7.19
C LYS A 440 18.83 41.56 -5.66
N LYS A 441 17.74 41.27 -4.95
CA LYS A 441 17.74 41.10 -3.48
C LYS A 441 18.15 39.69 -3.07
N SER A 442 18.05 38.74 -4.00
CA SER A 442 18.62 37.41 -3.88
C SER A 442 19.29 36.95 -5.17
N LEU A 443 20.28 36.07 -5.07
CA LEU A 443 20.80 35.35 -6.24
C LEU A 443 19.85 34.21 -6.64
N ILE A 444 19.42 33.37 -5.68
CA ILE A 444 18.57 32.20 -5.89
C ILE A 444 17.23 32.35 -5.16
N GLY A 445 16.17 31.79 -5.75
CA GLY A 445 14.87 31.60 -5.11
C GLY A 445 14.39 30.17 -5.31
N LEU A 446 14.01 29.48 -4.22
CA LEU A 446 13.35 28.18 -4.29
C LEU A 446 11.87 28.35 -4.63
N ILE A 447 11.43 27.69 -5.69
CA ILE A 447 10.03 27.58 -6.11
C ILE A 447 9.52 26.22 -5.67
N ASN A 448 8.63 26.22 -4.68
CA ASN A 448 8.18 25.00 -4.01
C ASN A 448 7.06 24.31 -4.79
N MET A 449 6.08 25.08 -5.25
CA MET A 449 4.99 24.59 -6.11
C MET A 449 5.06 25.29 -7.46
N GLY A 450 5.80 24.68 -8.39
CA GLY A 450 5.95 25.19 -9.75
C GLY A 450 4.62 25.50 -10.44
N ILE A 451 3.60 24.66 -10.25
CA ILE A 451 2.30 24.81 -10.94
C ILE A 451 1.68 26.21 -10.78
N ALA A 452 1.75 26.79 -9.59
CA ALA A 452 1.12 28.08 -9.30
C ALA A 452 2.02 29.26 -9.70
N SER A 453 3.33 29.04 -9.79
CA SER A 453 4.36 30.06 -9.99
C SER A 453 4.85 30.16 -11.45
N ASN A 454 4.61 29.14 -12.28
CA ASN A 454 5.16 29.01 -13.63
C ASN A 454 4.80 30.17 -14.55
N GLY A 455 3.55 30.69 -14.49
CA GLY A 455 3.15 31.84 -15.31
C GLY A 455 3.98 33.09 -15.00
N THR A 456 4.21 33.37 -13.71
CA THR A 456 5.01 34.50 -13.25
C THR A 456 6.47 34.34 -13.64
N VAL A 457 7.07 33.18 -13.42
CA VAL A 457 8.47 32.90 -13.80
C VAL A 457 8.64 33.00 -15.31
N ALA A 458 7.72 32.42 -16.09
CA ALA A 458 7.74 32.47 -17.55
C ALA A 458 7.72 33.90 -18.09
N GLY A 459 7.00 34.82 -17.43
CA GLY A 459 6.97 36.25 -17.76
C GLY A 459 8.27 37.00 -17.48
N LYS A 460 9.19 36.43 -16.69
CA LYS A 460 10.42 37.08 -16.21
C LYS A 460 11.70 36.45 -16.76
N LEU A 461 11.61 35.48 -17.66
CA LEU A 461 12.76 34.71 -18.20
C LEU A 461 13.82 35.55 -18.92
N ASN A 462 13.57 36.83 -19.21
CA ASN A 462 14.62 37.73 -19.71
C ASN A 462 15.66 38.05 -18.62
N ASN A 463 15.22 38.20 -17.38
CA ASN A 463 16.03 38.63 -16.23
C ASN A 463 16.47 37.45 -15.36
N ILE A 464 15.63 36.42 -15.25
CA ILE A 464 15.88 35.24 -14.41
C ILE A 464 16.13 34.00 -15.27
N GLY A 465 16.95 33.10 -14.75
CA GLY A 465 17.12 31.74 -15.25
C GLY A 465 16.43 30.72 -14.34
N VAL A 466 16.36 29.48 -14.80
CA VAL A 466 15.76 28.34 -14.10
C VAL A 466 16.77 27.21 -14.06
N MET A 467 16.84 26.49 -12.93
CA MET A 467 17.67 25.29 -12.79
C MET A 467 16.99 24.24 -11.90
N PRO A 468 17.26 22.94 -12.13
CA PRO A 468 16.67 21.86 -11.35
C PRO A 468 17.25 21.79 -9.93
N LEU A 469 16.59 21.05 -9.04
CA LEU A 469 17.13 20.73 -7.72
C LEU A 469 18.16 19.60 -7.73
N SER A 470 18.23 18.81 -8.80
CA SER A 470 19.09 17.62 -8.90
C SER A 470 20.55 17.94 -8.55
N GLY A 471 21.09 17.23 -7.56
CA GLY A 471 22.48 17.33 -7.13
C GLY A 471 22.81 18.51 -6.22
N LEU A 472 21.91 19.48 -6.03
CA LEU A 472 22.24 20.73 -5.35
C LEU A 472 22.19 20.66 -3.82
N PHE A 473 21.66 19.57 -3.24
CA PHE A 473 21.48 19.43 -1.80
C PHE A 473 22.31 18.32 -1.17
N ALA A 474 23.07 17.57 -1.98
CA ALA A 474 24.00 16.55 -1.55
C ALA A 474 25.23 16.46 -2.47
N ASP A 475 26.36 15.99 -1.94
CA ASP A 475 27.54 15.72 -2.74
C ASP A 475 27.45 14.37 -3.50
N ASN A 476 28.46 14.10 -4.32
CA ASN A 476 28.39 13.09 -5.37
C ASN A 476 28.32 11.62 -4.91
N ASP A 477 28.49 11.34 -3.61
CA ASP A 477 28.53 10.01 -3.00
C ASP A 477 27.15 9.41 -2.71
N LYS A 478 26.07 10.20 -2.78
CA LYS A 478 24.71 9.75 -2.44
C LYS A 478 23.99 9.08 -3.60
N GLN A 479 23.20 8.04 -3.30
CA GLN A 479 22.43 7.29 -4.28
C GLN A 479 21.31 8.13 -4.88
N ASN A 480 20.60 8.87 -4.02
CA ASN A 480 19.43 9.65 -4.42
C ASN A 480 19.76 11.10 -4.78
N LYS A 481 21.04 11.49 -4.91
CA LYS A 481 21.47 12.89 -5.08
C LYS A 481 20.75 13.67 -6.18
N ASN A 482 20.33 12.99 -7.26
CA ASN A 482 19.67 13.65 -8.39
C ASN A 482 18.15 13.67 -8.28
N GLN A 483 17.56 12.90 -7.35
CA GLN A 483 16.12 12.76 -7.23
C GLN A 483 15.47 14.10 -6.85
N ILE A 484 14.33 14.38 -7.47
CA ILE A 484 13.53 15.58 -7.23
C ILE A 484 12.16 15.11 -6.73
N PRO A 485 11.81 15.38 -5.46
CA PRO A 485 10.48 15.07 -4.97
C PRO A 485 9.47 15.99 -5.67
N MET A 486 8.33 15.44 -6.08
CA MET A 486 7.29 16.22 -6.77
C MET A 486 5.90 15.91 -6.24
N HIS A 487 4.98 16.85 -6.45
CA HIS A 487 3.58 16.68 -6.10
C HIS A 487 2.77 16.31 -7.36
N GLN A 488 1.95 15.26 -7.30
CA GLN A 488 1.14 14.83 -8.43
C GLN A 488 -0.35 15.20 -8.33
N VAL A 489 -0.96 15.42 -9.49
CA VAL A 489 -2.41 15.28 -9.67
C VAL A 489 -2.73 14.09 -10.58
N GLY A 490 -3.82 13.42 -10.27
CA GLY A 490 -4.26 12.25 -11.01
C GLY A 490 -5.74 12.27 -11.34
N LEU A 491 -6.20 11.16 -11.91
CA LEU A 491 -7.59 10.91 -12.27
C LEU A 491 -8.10 9.75 -11.43
N GLU A 492 -9.07 10.01 -10.56
CA GLU A 492 -9.56 9.02 -9.59
C GLU A 492 -11.06 8.78 -9.71
N PHE A 493 -11.49 7.55 -9.42
CA PHE A 493 -12.87 7.10 -9.57
C PHE A 493 -13.54 6.90 -8.20
N TYR A 494 -14.11 7.97 -7.67
CA TYR A 494 -14.85 7.95 -6.41
C TYR A 494 -16.12 7.09 -6.52
N LYS A 495 -16.45 6.38 -5.43
CA LYS A 495 -17.68 5.57 -5.28
C LYS A 495 -18.90 6.46 -5.03
N ALA A 496 -19.23 7.27 -6.02
CA ALA A 496 -20.41 8.13 -6.03
C ALA A 496 -21.69 7.29 -6.05
N LYS A 497 -22.71 7.71 -5.28
CA LYS A 497 -23.94 6.93 -5.08
C LYS A 497 -24.84 6.86 -6.31
N ASP A 498 -24.96 7.97 -7.03
CA ASP A 498 -25.93 8.16 -8.11
C ASP A 498 -25.22 8.11 -9.47
N VAL A 499 -24.28 7.16 -9.63
CA VAL A 499 -23.50 6.95 -10.86
C VAL A 499 -23.49 5.46 -11.21
N SER A 500 -23.93 5.12 -12.42
CA SER A 500 -23.97 3.73 -12.90
C SER A 500 -22.59 3.21 -13.34
N MET A 501 -22.46 1.88 -13.48
CA MET A 501 -21.24 1.28 -14.04
C MET A 501 -20.95 1.76 -15.47
N THR A 502 -21.97 1.97 -16.31
CA THR A 502 -21.82 2.56 -17.64
C THR A 502 -21.24 3.98 -17.56
N GLN A 503 -21.68 4.80 -16.61
CA GLN A 503 -21.12 6.15 -16.42
C GLN A 503 -19.68 6.12 -15.89
N ILE A 504 -19.35 5.18 -15.00
CA ILE A 504 -17.98 4.98 -14.51
C ILE A 504 -17.06 4.58 -15.68
N ALA A 505 -17.48 3.62 -16.50
CA ALA A 505 -16.73 3.20 -17.69
C ALA A 505 -16.56 4.34 -18.70
N ALA A 506 -17.61 5.12 -18.96
CA ALA A 506 -17.52 6.32 -19.81
C ALA A 506 -16.53 7.36 -19.23
N GLY A 507 -16.49 7.48 -17.90
CA GLY A 507 -15.49 8.28 -17.20
C GLY A 507 -14.07 7.77 -17.47
N ALA A 508 -13.86 6.45 -17.51
CA ALA A 508 -12.57 5.84 -17.84
C ALA A 508 -12.12 6.18 -19.27
N VAL A 509 -13.05 6.13 -20.23
CA VAL A 509 -12.80 6.53 -21.63
C VAL A 509 -12.32 7.98 -21.70
N PHE A 510 -12.99 8.90 -20.98
CA PHE A 510 -12.54 10.29 -20.92
C PHE A 510 -11.23 10.47 -20.15
N ALA A 511 -11.00 9.71 -19.07
CA ALA A 511 -9.76 9.77 -18.29
C ALA A 511 -8.54 9.35 -19.13
N ASP A 512 -8.66 8.29 -19.93
CA ASP A 512 -7.62 7.86 -20.87
C ASP A 512 -7.39 8.91 -21.97
N TYR A 513 -8.47 9.44 -22.57
CA TYR A 513 -8.38 10.55 -23.53
C TYR A 513 -7.64 11.76 -22.94
N LEU A 514 -8.00 12.18 -21.73
CA LEU A 514 -7.38 13.31 -21.05
C LEU A 514 -5.90 13.05 -20.73
N SER A 515 -5.54 11.85 -20.28
CA SER A 515 -4.15 11.45 -20.03
C SER A 515 -3.30 11.53 -21.31
N LYS A 516 -3.82 11.02 -22.44
CA LYS A 516 -3.15 11.05 -23.75
C LYS A 516 -3.05 12.45 -24.37
N ASN A 517 -3.95 13.37 -23.99
CA ASN A 517 -3.99 14.76 -24.48
C ASN A 517 -3.54 15.79 -23.42
N SER A 518 -2.79 15.34 -22.42
CA SER A 518 -2.37 16.16 -21.28
C SER A 518 -1.35 17.26 -21.61
N SER A 519 -0.86 17.33 -22.86
CA SER A 519 0.02 18.42 -23.34
C SER A 519 -0.59 19.80 -23.08
N SER A 520 -1.92 19.94 -23.19
CA SER A 520 -2.64 21.20 -22.88
C SER A 520 -2.46 21.64 -21.42
N LEU A 521 -2.37 20.69 -20.47
CA LEU A 521 -2.14 20.98 -19.05
C LEU A 521 -0.72 21.47 -18.77
N THR A 522 0.24 21.16 -19.65
CA THR A 522 1.60 21.72 -19.61
C THR A 522 1.59 23.26 -19.70
N LYS A 523 0.60 23.83 -20.39
CA LYS A 523 0.40 25.29 -20.48
C LYS A 523 -0.08 25.89 -19.15
N ALA A 524 -0.80 25.11 -18.34
CA ALA A 524 -1.16 25.47 -16.97
C ALA A 524 0.00 25.28 -15.99
N GLY A 525 1.09 24.59 -16.38
CA GLY A 525 2.27 24.40 -15.56
C GLY A 525 2.43 22.99 -14.98
N TRP A 526 1.60 22.03 -15.40
CA TRP A 526 1.75 20.62 -15.01
C TRP A 526 2.76 19.92 -15.93
N TYR A 527 3.80 19.32 -15.38
CA TYR A 527 4.67 18.46 -16.19
C TYR A 527 3.91 17.19 -16.60
N PRO A 528 3.83 16.83 -17.90
CA PRO A 528 3.14 15.64 -18.33
C PRO A 528 3.89 14.37 -17.90
N LEU A 529 3.25 13.51 -17.13
CA LEU A 529 3.89 12.29 -16.60
C LEU A 529 3.91 11.12 -17.58
N ARG A 530 3.09 11.20 -18.62
CA ARG A 530 3.11 10.27 -19.74
C ARG A 530 4.27 10.63 -20.68
N LYS A 531 5.19 9.70 -20.90
CA LYS A 531 6.39 9.86 -21.74
C LYS A 531 6.01 10.23 -23.16
N SER A 532 5.06 9.51 -23.77
CA SER A 532 4.59 9.81 -25.13
C SER A 532 4.07 11.25 -25.29
N VAL A 533 3.52 11.85 -24.23
CA VAL A 533 3.10 13.27 -24.21
C VAL A 533 4.29 14.20 -24.00
N ALA A 534 5.12 13.93 -22.98
CA ALA A 534 6.32 14.71 -22.69
C ALA A 534 7.29 14.76 -23.88
N GLU A 535 7.33 13.69 -24.66
CA GLU A 535 8.19 13.52 -25.82
C GLU A 535 7.54 13.95 -27.14
N SER A 536 6.27 14.32 -27.11
CA SER A 536 5.56 14.79 -28.30
C SER A 536 6.20 16.06 -28.87
N ASN A 537 6.01 16.27 -30.19
CA ASN A 537 6.48 17.49 -30.84
C ASN A 537 5.83 18.75 -30.27
N GLU A 538 4.59 18.68 -29.77
CA GLU A 538 3.91 19.83 -29.15
C GLU A 538 4.65 20.31 -27.89
N VAL A 539 5.21 19.38 -27.11
CA VAL A 539 5.95 19.69 -25.89
C VAL A 539 7.40 19.99 -26.21
N LYS A 540 8.14 19.05 -26.84
CA LYS A 540 9.59 19.18 -27.07
C LYS A 540 9.98 20.43 -27.88
N ASN A 541 9.22 20.74 -28.92
CA ASN A 541 9.52 21.86 -29.83
C ASN A 541 8.68 23.11 -29.53
N SER A 542 8.06 23.17 -28.35
CA SER A 542 7.20 24.29 -27.99
C SER A 542 7.96 25.59 -27.86
N ASN A 543 7.35 26.68 -28.33
CA ASN A 543 7.80 28.05 -28.03
C ASN A 543 6.99 28.72 -26.91
N VAL A 544 6.05 28.00 -26.30
CA VAL A 544 5.27 28.51 -25.17
C VAL A 544 6.20 28.66 -23.95
N PRO A 545 6.36 29.87 -23.37
CA PRO A 545 7.30 30.10 -22.27
C PRO A 545 7.13 29.17 -21.07
N ALA A 546 5.89 28.88 -20.65
CA ALA A 546 5.61 27.95 -19.55
C ALA A 546 6.07 26.51 -19.84
N ILE A 547 6.00 26.07 -21.10
CA ILE A 547 6.47 24.74 -21.51
C ILE A 547 8.01 24.71 -21.51
N LYS A 548 8.67 25.74 -22.06
CA LYS A 548 10.13 25.86 -22.02
C LYS A 548 10.69 25.88 -20.59
N LEU A 549 9.99 26.56 -19.68
CA LEU A 549 10.30 26.53 -18.26
C LEU A 549 10.28 25.10 -17.74
N LEU A 550 9.20 24.35 -17.98
CA LEU A 550 9.05 22.96 -17.53
C LEU A 550 10.07 22.00 -18.14
N GLN A 551 10.65 22.31 -19.29
CA GLN A 551 11.76 21.53 -19.84
C GLN A 551 13.08 21.74 -19.07
N SER A 552 13.16 22.79 -18.27
CA SER A 552 14.37 23.19 -17.53
C SER A 552 14.36 22.78 -16.05
N VAL A 553 13.25 22.20 -15.56
CA VAL A 553 13.07 21.86 -14.13
C VAL A 553 13.72 20.54 -13.71
N GLY A 554 14.24 19.76 -14.66
CA GLY A 554 15.02 18.55 -14.39
C GLY A 554 14.81 17.43 -15.39
N ASP A 555 15.63 16.40 -15.29
CA ASP A 555 15.42 15.13 -16.00
C ASP A 555 14.23 14.39 -15.35
N PRO A 556 13.17 14.08 -16.10
CA PRO A 556 11.99 13.44 -15.56
C PRO A 556 12.23 12.02 -15.00
N ASN A 557 13.33 11.35 -15.37
CA ASN A 557 13.71 10.08 -14.74
C ASN A 557 14.12 10.24 -13.27
N ASN A 558 14.43 11.46 -12.85
CA ASN A 558 14.75 11.80 -11.47
C ASN A 558 13.53 12.32 -10.69
N PHE A 559 12.37 12.49 -11.31
CA PHE A 559 11.16 12.88 -10.58
C PHE A 559 10.67 11.71 -9.73
N ARG A 560 10.36 12.00 -8.47
CA ARG A 560 10.00 11.00 -7.48
C ARG A 560 8.79 11.44 -6.67
N THR A 561 7.82 10.54 -6.55
CA THR A 561 6.74 10.63 -5.58
C THR A 561 6.99 9.67 -4.44
N LEU A 562 6.25 9.84 -3.35
CA LEU A 562 6.18 8.84 -2.29
C LEU A 562 5.47 7.57 -2.82
N ASP A 563 5.64 6.43 -2.16
CA ASP A 563 4.82 5.25 -2.41
C ASP A 563 3.40 5.44 -1.87
N GLY A 564 2.40 4.91 -2.57
CA GLY A 564 1.00 5.15 -2.22
C GLY A 564 0.63 4.50 -0.88
N HIS A 565 0.20 5.33 0.07
CA HIS A 565 -0.24 4.91 1.40
C HIS A 565 -1.21 5.93 2.00
N SER A 566 -2.04 5.50 2.97
CA SER A 566 -2.96 6.41 3.66
C SER A 566 -2.25 7.49 4.49
N ALA A 567 -1.02 7.22 4.94
CA ALA A 567 -0.20 8.18 5.70
C ALA A 567 0.57 9.18 4.83
N GLU A 568 0.58 9.00 3.50
CA GLU A 568 1.43 9.77 2.58
C GLU A 568 1.32 11.28 2.80
N LYS A 569 0.09 11.82 2.76
CA LYS A 569 -0.13 13.26 2.97
C LYS A 569 0.40 13.78 4.31
N SER A 570 0.32 12.95 5.37
CA SER A 570 0.86 13.33 6.68
C SER A 570 2.39 13.32 6.71
N ILE A 571 3.01 12.35 6.03
CA ILE A 571 4.48 12.27 5.88
C ILE A 571 5.00 13.51 5.16
N ILE A 572 4.33 13.92 4.08
CA ILE A 572 4.73 15.10 3.31
C ILE A 572 4.56 16.36 4.17
N ASN A 573 3.39 16.57 4.79
CA ASN A 573 3.04 17.90 5.29
C ASN A 573 3.38 18.17 6.76
N THR A 574 3.25 17.17 7.64
CA THR A 574 3.11 17.47 9.09
C THR A 574 4.39 17.30 9.90
N THR A 575 4.89 16.07 10.08
CA THR A 575 5.83 15.80 11.17
C THR A 575 7.13 16.59 11.03
N VAL A 576 7.78 16.58 9.87
CA VAL A 576 9.07 17.27 9.69
C VAL A 576 8.91 18.65 9.09
N ALA A 577 8.13 18.74 8.02
CA ALA A 577 8.00 19.96 7.22
C ALA A 577 7.27 21.10 7.96
N GLU A 578 6.25 20.81 8.77
CA GLU A 578 5.53 21.82 9.54
C GLU A 578 6.12 22.09 10.93
N THR A 579 6.74 21.08 11.54
CA THR A 579 7.11 21.17 12.96
C THR A 579 8.56 21.56 13.16
N TYR A 580 9.49 20.99 12.38
CA TYR A 580 10.92 21.09 12.68
C TYR A 580 11.67 22.02 11.73
N LEU A 581 11.47 21.90 10.41
CA LEU A 581 12.21 22.71 9.43
C LEU A 581 11.96 24.22 9.53
N PRO A 582 10.76 24.71 9.88
CA PRO A 582 10.54 26.15 9.99
C PRO A 582 11.42 26.82 11.06
N GLU A 583 11.77 26.11 12.14
CA GLU A 583 12.67 26.65 13.18
C GLU A 583 14.10 26.83 12.66
N VAL A 584 14.56 25.89 11.83
CA VAL A 584 15.94 25.84 11.32
C VAL A 584 16.30 27.10 10.53
N TYR A 585 15.32 27.73 9.87
CA TYR A 585 15.53 28.97 9.14
C TYR A 585 16.08 30.13 9.97
N TYR A 586 15.79 30.14 11.28
CA TYR A 586 16.19 31.22 12.18
C TYR A 586 17.50 30.93 12.92
N TRP A 587 18.16 29.81 12.64
CA TRP A 587 19.40 29.44 13.32
C TRP A 587 20.56 30.36 12.94
N GLU A 588 21.23 30.89 13.97
CA GLU A 588 22.45 31.70 13.86
C GLU A 588 23.74 30.87 13.79
N ASN A 589 23.69 29.58 14.15
CA ASN A 589 24.81 28.66 14.08
C ASN A 589 24.31 27.20 14.04
N MET A 590 25.23 26.24 13.87
CA MET A 590 24.92 24.83 13.63
C MET A 590 24.95 23.94 14.89
N SER A 591 25.05 24.50 16.10
CA SER A 591 25.24 23.70 17.33
C SER A 591 24.07 22.78 17.67
N SER A 592 22.88 23.06 17.13
CA SER A 592 21.64 22.33 17.44
C SER A 592 21.30 21.24 16.43
N VAL A 593 22.12 21.02 15.39
CA VAL A 593 21.82 20.05 14.31
C VAL A 593 21.60 18.65 14.89
N GLU A 594 22.52 18.13 15.71
CA GLU A 594 22.43 16.76 16.25
C GLU A 594 21.16 16.60 17.11
N THR A 595 20.92 17.54 18.03
CA THR A 595 19.72 17.54 18.89
C THR A 595 18.41 17.60 18.08
N MET A 596 18.39 18.37 17.00
CA MET A 596 17.22 18.48 16.12
C MET A 596 17.02 17.20 15.29
N ALA A 597 18.09 16.60 14.77
CA ALA A 597 18.03 15.31 14.09
C ALA A 597 17.49 14.20 15.01
N ASP A 598 17.90 14.18 16.29
CA ASP A 598 17.38 13.25 17.30
C ASP A 598 15.91 13.53 17.67
N SER A 599 15.52 14.81 17.68
CA SER A 599 14.12 15.20 17.90
C SER A 599 13.22 14.74 16.77
N ILE A 600 13.64 14.96 15.52
CA ILE A 600 12.95 14.43 14.33
C ILE A 600 12.89 12.92 14.41
N LYS A 601 14.03 12.23 14.60
CA LYS A 601 14.11 10.76 14.74
C LYS A 601 13.09 10.21 15.75
N SER A 602 12.97 10.89 16.89
CA SER A 602 12.02 10.53 17.94
C SER A 602 10.56 10.72 17.51
N ALA A 603 10.27 11.78 16.76
CA ALA A 603 8.93 12.09 16.27
C ALA A 603 8.47 11.19 15.11
N ILE A 604 9.41 10.75 14.26
CA ILE A 604 9.13 9.82 13.15
C ILE A 604 9.32 8.35 13.54
N LYS A 605 9.38 8.02 14.84
CA LYS A 605 9.71 6.67 15.29
C LYS A 605 8.57 5.67 15.00
N GLY A 606 8.89 4.60 14.28
CA GLY A 606 8.01 3.43 14.09
C GLY A 606 7.72 3.10 12.63
N GLN A 607 6.78 2.18 12.45
CA GLN A 607 6.19 1.85 11.16
C GLN A 607 4.79 2.49 11.07
N LEU A 608 4.43 2.99 9.89
CA LEU A 608 3.15 3.64 9.58
C LEU A 608 2.32 2.81 8.61
#